data_AF-A0A8C3WV75-F1
#
_entry.id   AF-A0A8C3WV75-F1
#
_cell.length_a   1.000
_cell.length_b   1.000
_cell.length_c   1.000
_cell.angle_alpha   90.00
_cell.angle_beta   90.00
_cell.angle_gamma   90.00
#
_symmetry.space_group_name_H-M   'P 1'
#
loop_
_entity.id
_entity.type
_entity.pdbx_description
1 polymer ?
#
loop_
_entity_poly.entity_id
_entity_poly.type
_entity_poly.pdbx_seq_one_letter_code
_entity_poly.pdbx_strand_id
1 'polypeptide(L)'
;MASGSNTMDPICLIENNNQLLSVNQKALQILEKISQPVVVVAIAGLYRTGKSYLMNRLAGQNHGFRLGSTVRSETKGIWMWCVPHPSKPDHTLVLLDTEGLGNVEKGDPKNDSWIFALAVLLSSIFVYNSMNTINHQALEQLNYVTELTELIRTKSSSENDGVEDASEFLKLNGHPVTEDEYLENALKPIPGTHTHLAQISNLPREYIRHFFPKRKCFVFDRPINNKKLLASIENVSEDQLDPEFQEQTKKFCSYVFTNARTKTLRDGITVTGNRLGTLVVTYVDTINSGGVPCLESAVTTLAQLENSAAVQKAADHYSEQMAQRLSLPTDTLQELLEVHAACEREALAVFMECSFKDDTQEFQRKLEVIYQSFRQKASVKYCQHTLDQLSKALRESISAGTFYAPGGHELYRRAKEMLERDYCQVPRKGVKREEKKKRCVGGNEDGTSSTL
;
A
#
# COMPACT_ATOMS: atom_id res chain seq x y z
N MET A 1 30.45 -17.03 -0.28
CA MET A 1 29.81 -17.09 1.06
C MET A 1 28.55 -16.25 0.97
N ALA A 2 27.39 -16.89 0.86
CA ALA A 2 26.11 -16.20 0.81
C ALA A 2 25.80 -15.67 2.21
N SER A 3 25.64 -14.35 2.34
CA SER A 3 25.19 -13.70 3.56
C SER A 3 23.83 -14.28 3.94
N GLY A 4 23.75 -14.94 5.11
CA GLY A 4 22.48 -15.41 5.65
C GLY A 4 21.50 -14.25 5.73
N SER A 5 20.39 -14.34 5.01
CA SER A 5 19.28 -13.41 5.18
C SER A 5 18.80 -13.59 6.62
N ASN A 6 18.97 -12.57 7.47
CA ASN A 6 18.31 -12.50 8.77
C ASN A 6 16.80 -12.57 8.51
N THR A 7 16.21 -13.77 8.60
CA THR A 7 14.77 -13.94 8.65
C THR A 7 14.31 -13.28 9.94
N MET A 8 13.56 -12.17 9.82
CA MET A 8 13.02 -11.48 10.98
C MET A 8 12.01 -12.39 11.68
N ASP A 9 11.97 -12.35 13.01
CA ASP A 9 10.94 -13.06 13.78
C ASP A 9 9.54 -12.48 13.49
N PRO A 10 8.47 -13.28 13.68
CA PRO A 10 7.11 -12.78 13.58
C PRO A 10 6.85 -11.58 14.49
N ILE A 11 6.11 -10.61 13.98
CA ILE A 11 5.76 -9.38 14.69
C ILE A 11 4.26 -9.10 14.56
N CYS A 12 3.65 -8.58 15.62
CA CYS A 12 2.27 -8.12 15.56
C CYS A 12 2.16 -6.98 14.53
N LEU A 13 1.29 -7.13 13.53
CA LEU A 13 1.01 -6.14 12.49
C LEU A 13 -0.17 -5.25 12.90
N ILE A 14 -1.25 -5.88 13.36
CA ILE A 14 -2.45 -5.20 13.85
C ILE A 14 -2.72 -5.72 15.26
N GLU A 15 -2.72 -4.83 16.24
CA GLU A 15 -3.09 -5.13 17.62
C GLU A 15 -4.60 -5.03 17.80
N ASN A 16 -5.15 -5.86 18.69
CA ASN A 16 -6.56 -5.84 19.06
C ASN A 16 -6.70 -5.50 20.55
N ASN A 17 -7.04 -4.26 20.85
CA ASN A 17 -7.10 -3.72 22.22
C ASN A 17 -8.54 -3.65 22.75
N ASN A 18 -9.33 -4.71 22.55
CA ASN A 18 -10.73 -4.92 22.98
C ASN A 18 -11.78 -3.89 22.48
N GLN A 19 -11.38 -2.74 21.94
CA GLN A 19 -12.29 -1.71 21.40
C GLN A 19 -11.81 -1.10 20.07
N LEU A 20 -10.49 -1.03 19.85
CA LEU A 20 -9.90 -0.51 18.62
C LEU A 20 -8.82 -1.46 18.09
N LEU A 21 -8.69 -1.45 16.77
CA LEU A 21 -7.57 -2.06 16.07
C LEU A 21 -6.46 -1.00 15.92
N SER A 22 -5.22 -1.33 16.24
CA SER A 22 -4.10 -0.41 16.07
C SER A 22 -2.98 -1.02 15.23
N VAL A 23 -2.45 -0.27 14.28
CA VAL A 23 -1.35 -0.74 13.44
C VAL A 23 -0.02 -0.57 14.16
N ASN A 24 0.81 -1.62 14.16
CA ASN A 24 2.14 -1.57 14.74
C ASN A 24 3.12 -0.85 13.79
N GLN A 25 3.63 0.30 14.24
CA GLN A 25 4.57 1.13 13.46
C GLN A 25 5.88 0.41 13.13
N LYS A 26 6.36 -0.49 14.00
CA LYS A 26 7.58 -1.28 13.71
C LYS A 26 7.34 -2.27 12.58
N ALA A 27 6.14 -2.84 12.50
CA ALA A 27 5.75 -3.73 11.40
C ALA A 27 5.66 -2.95 10.08
N LEU A 28 5.13 -1.72 10.09
CA LEU A 28 5.10 -0.86 8.90
C LEU A 28 6.50 -0.53 8.38
N GLN A 29 7.46 -0.20 9.27
CA GLN A 29 8.85 0.04 8.88
C GLN A 29 9.53 -1.17 8.22
N ILE A 30 9.10 -2.40 8.57
CA ILE A 30 9.57 -3.62 7.91
C ILE A 30 8.97 -3.71 6.51
N LEU A 31 7.65 -3.49 6.39
CA LEU A 31 6.94 -3.51 5.11
C LEU A 31 7.46 -2.44 4.13
N GLU A 32 7.73 -1.22 4.59
CA GLU A 32 8.29 -0.13 3.79
C GLU A 32 9.62 -0.48 3.11
N LYS A 33 10.44 -1.32 3.74
CA LYS A 33 11.74 -1.76 3.22
C LYS A 33 11.64 -2.86 2.18
N ILE A 34 10.46 -3.49 2.02
CA ILE A 34 10.24 -4.57 1.05
C ILE A 34 9.72 -3.96 -0.26
N SER A 35 10.65 -3.73 -1.18
CA SER A 35 10.34 -3.26 -2.55
C SER A 35 9.86 -4.38 -3.48
N GLN A 36 10.12 -5.64 -3.13
CA GLN A 36 9.70 -6.81 -3.90
C GLN A 36 8.17 -6.97 -3.88
N PRO A 37 7.56 -7.53 -4.94
CA PRO A 37 6.20 -8.00 -4.93
C PRO A 37 5.94 -9.01 -3.80
N VAL A 38 4.77 -8.94 -3.18
CA VAL A 38 4.40 -9.83 -2.07
C VAL A 38 3.39 -10.89 -2.49
N VAL A 39 3.56 -12.10 -1.95
CA VAL A 39 2.54 -13.15 -1.92
C VAL A 39 2.05 -13.22 -0.48
N VAL A 40 0.77 -12.92 -0.24
CA VAL A 40 0.23 -12.87 1.13
C VAL A 40 -0.61 -14.11 1.40
N VAL A 41 -0.25 -14.88 2.43
CA VAL A 41 -1.04 -16.03 2.92
C VAL A 41 -1.60 -15.65 4.27
N ALA A 42 -2.92 -15.61 4.41
CA ALA A 42 -3.56 -15.39 5.71
C ALA A 42 -4.29 -16.64 6.16
N ILE A 43 -4.24 -16.93 7.46
CA ILE A 43 -5.00 -18.03 8.07
C ILE A 43 -5.96 -17.48 9.12
N ALA A 44 -7.21 -17.94 9.10
CA ALA A 44 -8.20 -17.64 10.13
C ALA A 44 -9.00 -18.89 10.50
N GLY A 45 -9.67 -18.83 11.65
CA GLY A 45 -10.43 -19.94 12.19
C GLY A 45 -10.52 -19.87 13.70
N LEU A 46 -11.22 -20.82 14.31
CA LEU A 46 -11.38 -20.89 15.76
C LEU A 46 -10.02 -20.86 16.49
N TYR A 47 -10.04 -20.41 17.73
CA TYR A 47 -8.89 -20.57 18.62
C TYR A 47 -8.55 -22.06 18.81
N ARG A 48 -7.25 -22.38 18.99
CA ARG A 48 -6.73 -23.75 19.23
C ARG A 48 -6.85 -24.76 18.08
N THR A 49 -7.01 -24.32 16.84
CA THR A 49 -7.10 -25.25 15.70
C THR A 49 -5.75 -25.56 15.03
N GLY A 50 -4.63 -25.07 15.56
CA GLY A 50 -3.29 -25.31 14.98
C GLY A 50 -2.85 -24.32 13.89
N LYS A 51 -3.51 -23.15 13.78
CA LYS A 51 -3.19 -22.11 12.78
C LYS A 51 -1.71 -21.73 12.74
N SER A 52 -1.19 -21.28 13.88
CA SER A 52 0.20 -20.83 14.02
C SER A 52 1.21 -21.93 13.68
N TYR A 53 0.87 -23.21 13.94
CA TYR A 53 1.69 -24.35 13.55
C TYR A 53 1.78 -24.48 12.02
N LEU A 54 0.65 -24.43 11.31
CA LEU A 54 0.64 -24.46 9.84
C LEU A 54 1.39 -23.27 9.23
N MET A 55 1.29 -22.09 9.85
CA MET A 55 2.02 -20.91 9.39
C MET A 55 3.54 -21.05 9.60
N ASN A 56 3.99 -21.65 10.70
CA ASN A 56 5.41 -21.97 10.89
C ASN A 56 5.90 -22.95 9.81
N ARG A 57 5.09 -23.96 9.46
CA ARG A 57 5.41 -24.90 8.36
C ARG A 57 5.52 -24.20 7.01
N LEU A 58 4.66 -23.22 6.72
CA LEU A 58 4.78 -22.38 5.52
C LEU A 58 6.03 -21.49 5.52
N ALA A 59 6.52 -21.09 6.69
CA ALA A 59 7.80 -20.39 6.83
C ALA A 59 9.02 -21.33 6.67
N GLY A 60 8.79 -22.64 6.58
CA GLY A 60 9.85 -23.65 6.55
C GLY A 60 10.54 -23.85 7.90
N GLN A 61 9.88 -23.49 9.00
CA GLN A 61 10.44 -23.53 10.36
C GLN A 61 9.51 -24.27 11.32
N ASN A 62 10.06 -24.88 12.38
CA ASN A 62 9.26 -25.46 13.46
C ASN A 62 8.81 -24.42 14.51
N HIS A 63 9.54 -23.31 14.57
CA HIS A 63 9.35 -22.21 15.52
C HIS A 63 9.14 -20.89 14.78
N GLY A 64 8.48 -19.94 15.43
CA GLY A 64 8.16 -18.64 14.85
C GLY A 64 6.96 -18.03 15.55
N PHE A 65 5.77 -18.17 14.95
CA PHE A 65 4.52 -17.82 15.61
C PHE A 65 4.38 -18.69 16.85
N ARG A 66 4.05 -18.06 17.98
CA ARG A 66 3.92 -18.74 19.28
C ARG A 66 2.76 -19.73 19.24
N LEU A 67 2.98 -20.95 19.73
CA LEU A 67 1.95 -21.98 19.82
C LEU A 67 1.35 -21.98 21.23
N GLY A 68 0.04 -21.79 21.32
CA GLY A 68 -0.62 -21.74 22.62
C GLY A 68 -1.00 -23.07 23.22
N SER A 69 -0.55 -23.31 24.45
CA SER A 69 -0.80 -24.53 25.23
C SER A 69 -1.86 -24.36 26.34
N THR A 70 -2.16 -23.12 26.76
CA THR A 70 -3.11 -22.80 27.86
C THR A 70 -4.49 -22.42 27.33
N VAL A 71 -5.51 -22.23 28.19
CA VAL A 71 -6.92 -21.90 27.84
C VAL A 71 -7.11 -20.49 27.23
N ARG A 72 -6.11 -19.60 27.37
CA ARG A 72 -6.15 -18.24 26.82
C ARG A 72 -5.72 -18.19 25.35
N SER A 73 -6.28 -17.26 24.58
CA SER A 73 -5.81 -16.96 23.21
C SER A 73 -4.47 -16.24 23.28
N GLU A 74 -3.42 -16.82 22.67
CA GLU A 74 -2.09 -16.22 22.65
C GLU A 74 -1.90 -15.18 21.55
N THR A 75 -2.34 -15.50 20.32
CA THR A 75 -2.32 -14.54 19.21
C THR A 75 -3.44 -13.52 19.43
N LYS A 76 -3.07 -12.26 19.67
CA LYS A 76 -3.98 -11.10 19.69
C LYS A 76 -3.81 -10.28 18.42
N GLY A 77 -4.91 -9.93 17.76
CA GLY A 77 -4.93 -9.21 16.49
C GLY A 77 -4.40 -10.03 15.30
N ILE A 78 -3.59 -9.44 14.44
CA ILE A 78 -2.98 -10.08 13.26
C ILE A 78 -1.47 -9.96 13.37
N TRP A 79 -0.78 -11.09 13.29
CA TRP A 79 0.68 -11.17 13.30
C TRP A 79 1.18 -11.43 11.89
N MET A 80 2.32 -10.84 11.54
CA MET A 80 2.95 -11.04 10.25
C MET A 80 4.34 -11.67 10.38
N TRP A 81 4.71 -12.46 9.39
CA TRP A 81 6.06 -12.95 9.20
C TRP A 81 6.45 -12.84 7.72
N CYS A 82 7.51 -12.09 7.44
CA CYS A 82 8.02 -11.88 6.08
C CYS A 82 9.24 -12.76 5.86
N VAL A 83 9.16 -13.67 4.88
CA VAL A 83 10.26 -14.58 4.50
C VAL A 83 10.44 -14.57 2.98
N PRO A 84 11.64 -14.89 2.46
CA PRO A 84 11.83 -15.08 1.01
C PRO A 84 10.88 -16.17 0.48
N HIS A 85 10.27 -15.95 -0.68
CA HIS A 85 9.34 -16.95 -1.22
C HIS A 85 10.11 -18.20 -1.72
N PRO A 86 9.79 -19.42 -1.25
CA PRO A 86 10.59 -20.63 -1.55
C PRO A 86 10.73 -20.96 -3.04
N SER A 87 9.71 -20.64 -3.84
CA SER A 87 9.66 -20.96 -5.28
C SER A 87 9.70 -19.73 -6.20
N LYS A 88 9.84 -18.50 -5.67
CA LYS A 88 9.79 -17.25 -6.45
C LYS A 88 10.89 -16.31 -5.94
N PRO A 89 12.09 -16.29 -6.55
CA PRO A 89 13.27 -15.63 -6.00
C PRO A 89 13.09 -14.11 -5.82
N ASP A 90 12.29 -13.48 -6.68
CA ASP A 90 12.06 -12.02 -6.64
C ASP A 90 10.81 -11.62 -5.84
N HIS A 91 10.30 -12.50 -4.98
CA HIS A 91 9.09 -12.24 -4.19
C HIS A 91 9.32 -12.49 -2.70
N THR A 92 8.58 -11.73 -1.89
CA THR A 92 8.46 -11.96 -0.45
C THR A 92 7.17 -12.70 -0.16
N LEU A 93 7.26 -13.77 0.62
CA LEU A 93 6.11 -14.45 1.22
C LEU A 93 5.77 -13.75 2.54
N VAL A 94 4.55 -13.21 2.63
CA VAL A 94 4.02 -12.58 3.85
C VAL A 94 2.98 -13.51 4.45
N LEU A 95 3.28 -14.03 5.63
CA LEU A 95 2.43 -14.93 6.39
C LEU A 95 1.66 -14.13 7.43
N LEU A 96 0.32 -14.18 7.41
CA LEU A 96 -0.55 -13.51 8.36
C LEU A 96 -1.27 -14.55 9.25
N ASP A 97 -0.86 -14.65 10.51
CA ASP A 97 -1.53 -15.47 11.52
C ASP A 97 -2.50 -14.60 12.33
N THR A 98 -3.77 -15.00 12.38
CA THR A 98 -4.81 -14.23 13.05
C THR A 98 -5.13 -14.77 14.43
N GLU A 99 -5.59 -13.87 15.28
CA GLU A 99 -6.28 -14.23 16.52
C GLU A 99 -7.41 -15.23 16.25
N GLY A 100 -7.58 -16.18 17.17
CA GLY A 100 -8.62 -17.18 17.08
C GLY A 100 -10.02 -16.59 17.28
N LEU A 101 -10.94 -16.95 16.39
CA LEU A 101 -12.34 -16.53 16.44
C LEU A 101 -13.07 -17.21 17.60
N GLY A 102 -14.04 -16.53 18.22
CA GLY A 102 -14.94 -17.13 19.21
C GLY A 102 -14.32 -17.39 20.60
N ASN A 103 -13.27 -16.64 20.97
CA ASN A 103 -12.73 -16.73 22.33
C ASN A 103 -13.71 -16.09 23.34
N VAL A 104 -14.23 -16.90 24.27
CA VAL A 104 -15.24 -16.52 25.28
C VAL A 104 -14.73 -15.46 26.26
N GLU A 105 -13.41 -15.31 26.44
CA GLU A 105 -12.83 -14.23 27.26
C GLU A 105 -12.89 -12.85 26.58
N LYS A 106 -13.38 -12.75 25.34
CA LYS A 106 -13.52 -11.49 24.61
C LYS A 106 -14.84 -10.80 24.95
N GLY A 107 -14.76 -9.50 25.23
CA GLY A 107 -15.94 -8.66 25.47
C GLY A 107 -16.67 -8.18 24.20
N ASP A 108 -16.00 -8.13 23.03
CA ASP A 108 -16.59 -7.62 21.78
C ASP A 108 -16.39 -8.59 20.59
N PRO A 109 -17.47 -9.23 20.08
CA PRO A 109 -17.41 -10.11 18.92
C PRO A 109 -17.18 -9.36 17.59
N LYS A 110 -17.29 -8.02 17.54
CA LYS A 110 -17.10 -7.25 16.29
C LYS A 110 -15.66 -7.29 15.78
N ASN A 111 -14.68 -7.31 16.67
CA ASN A 111 -13.28 -7.34 16.26
C ASN A 111 -12.90 -8.67 15.58
N ASP A 112 -13.59 -9.77 15.91
CA ASP A 112 -13.41 -11.05 15.22
C ASP A 112 -13.81 -10.95 13.75
N SER A 113 -14.96 -10.32 13.47
CA SER A 113 -15.42 -10.06 12.11
C SER A 113 -14.45 -9.16 11.34
N TRP A 114 -13.89 -8.13 11.99
CA TRP A 114 -12.89 -7.26 11.34
C TRP A 114 -11.55 -7.93 11.09
N ILE A 115 -11.06 -8.74 12.03
CA ILE A 115 -9.83 -9.53 11.85
C ILE A 115 -9.99 -10.51 10.68
N PHE A 116 -11.15 -11.18 10.59
CA PHE A 116 -11.47 -12.04 9.46
C PHE A 116 -11.51 -11.26 8.15
N ALA A 117 -12.21 -10.12 8.12
CA ALA A 117 -12.31 -9.25 6.95
C ALA A 117 -10.95 -8.77 6.46
N LEU A 118 -10.09 -8.31 7.37
CA LEU A 118 -8.73 -7.88 7.07
C LEU A 118 -7.88 -9.02 6.51
N ALA A 119 -7.99 -10.23 7.07
CA ALA A 119 -7.28 -11.40 6.55
C ALA A 119 -7.68 -11.72 5.10
N VAL A 120 -8.97 -11.62 4.76
CA VAL A 120 -9.46 -11.79 3.38
C VAL A 120 -8.97 -10.66 2.47
N LEU A 121 -9.11 -9.40 2.88
CA LEU A 121 -8.74 -8.24 2.07
C LEU A 121 -7.23 -8.16 1.78
N LEU A 122 -6.40 -8.53 2.75
CA LEU A 122 -4.95 -8.44 2.65
C LEU A 122 -4.33 -9.65 1.91
N SER A 123 -4.96 -10.83 1.96
CA SER A 123 -4.37 -12.06 1.42
C SER A 123 -4.47 -12.22 -0.09
N SER A 124 -3.51 -12.97 -0.65
CA SER A 124 -3.58 -13.56 -1.99
C SER A 124 -4.27 -14.92 -1.97
N ILE A 125 -4.05 -15.68 -0.89
CA ILE A 125 -4.72 -16.94 -0.59
C ILE A 125 -5.15 -16.90 0.86
N PHE A 126 -6.42 -17.21 1.09
CA PHE A 126 -7.02 -17.26 2.41
C PHE A 126 -7.18 -18.72 2.82
N VAL A 127 -6.66 -19.06 4.00
CA VAL A 127 -6.75 -20.38 4.59
C VAL A 127 -7.76 -20.32 5.75
N TYR A 128 -8.86 -21.04 5.62
CA TYR A 128 -9.77 -21.23 6.74
C TYR A 128 -9.45 -22.56 7.43
N ASN A 129 -9.17 -22.51 8.72
CA ASN A 129 -8.74 -23.65 9.50
C ASN A 129 -9.79 -24.03 10.56
N SER A 130 -10.48 -25.14 10.32
CA SER A 130 -11.47 -25.74 11.22
C SER A 130 -10.97 -27.09 11.72
N MET A 131 -11.47 -27.52 12.88
CA MET A 131 -11.28 -28.87 13.39
C MET A 131 -12.45 -29.76 12.95
N ASN A 132 -12.18 -31.05 12.79
CA ASN A 132 -13.17 -32.08 12.48
C ASN A 132 -13.81 -31.88 11.09
N THR A 133 -15.06 -32.33 10.93
CA THR A 133 -15.82 -32.23 9.69
C THR A 133 -16.31 -30.83 9.38
N ILE A 134 -16.51 -30.56 8.09
CA ILE A 134 -17.30 -29.43 7.60
C ILE A 134 -18.78 -29.71 7.87
N ASN A 135 -19.21 -29.44 9.10
CA ASN A 135 -20.61 -29.52 9.50
C ASN A 135 -21.31 -28.15 9.33
N HIS A 136 -22.60 -28.11 9.61
CA HIS A 136 -23.36 -26.86 9.50
C HIS A 136 -22.80 -25.76 10.43
N GLN A 137 -22.33 -26.13 11.63
CA GLN A 137 -21.73 -25.20 12.59
C GLN A 137 -20.43 -24.58 12.05
N ALA A 138 -19.58 -25.35 11.39
CA ALA A 138 -18.36 -24.84 10.74
C ALA A 138 -18.69 -23.85 9.61
N LEU A 139 -19.77 -24.10 8.85
CA LEU A 139 -20.25 -23.19 7.81
C LEU A 139 -20.93 -21.93 8.40
N GLU A 140 -21.59 -22.04 9.54
CA GLU A 140 -22.11 -20.88 10.29
C GLU A 140 -20.98 -20.07 10.94
N GLN A 141 -19.86 -20.70 11.30
CA GLN A 141 -18.67 -19.96 11.69
C GLN A 141 -17.98 -19.29 10.50
N LEU A 142 -18.25 -19.75 9.28
CA LEU A 142 -17.93 -19.01 8.05
C LEU A 142 -18.98 -17.95 7.70
N ASN A 143 -20.02 -17.77 8.53
CA ASN A 143 -20.94 -16.65 8.43
C ASN A 143 -20.25 -15.30 8.63
N TYR A 144 -18.95 -15.23 8.97
CA TYR A 144 -18.16 -14.01 8.81
C TYR A 144 -18.06 -13.55 7.34
N VAL A 145 -18.14 -14.48 6.38
CA VAL A 145 -18.25 -14.17 4.95
C VAL A 145 -19.62 -13.58 4.62
N THR A 146 -20.66 -14.02 5.31
CA THR A 146 -22.00 -13.43 5.24
C THR A 146 -22.03 -12.08 5.97
N GLU A 147 -21.35 -11.94 7.12
CA GLU A 147 -21.14 -10.69 7.85
C GLU A 147 -20.25 -9.72 7.06
N LEU A 148 -19.41 -10.14 6.10
CA LEU A 148 -18.79 -9.20 5.15
C LEU A 148 -19.86 -8.49 4.29
N THR A 149 -20.99 -9.15 4.03
CA THR A 149 -22.21 -8.61 3.40
C THR A 149 -23.27 -8.11 4.41
N GLU A 150 -23.22 -8.48 5.69
CA GLU A 150 -24.18 -8.10 6.75
C GLU A 150 -23.59 -7.17 7.87
N LEU A 151 -22.31 -6.83 7.79
CA LEU A 151 -21.77 -5.53 8.18
C LEU A 151 -22.24 -4.44 7.19
N ILE A 152 -23.03 -4.89 6.19
CA ILE A 152 -24.06 -4.20 5.38
C ILE A 152 -25.51 -4.68 5.76
N ARG A 153 -25.73 -5.13 7.02
CA ARG A 153 -26.97 -5.47 7.84
C ARG A 153 -27.29 -6.94 8.27
N THR A 154 -27.12 -7.19 9.58
CA THR A 154 -27.91 -7.91 10.66
C THR A 154 -28.19 -9.44 10.74
N LYS A 155 -27.98 -9.97 11.97
CA LYS A 155 -27.68 -11.36 12.45
C LYS A 155 -28.84 -12.18 13.06
N SER A 156 -28.65 -13.51 13.28
CA SER A 156 -28.88 -14.25 14.56
C SER A 156 -28.36 -15.73 14.55
N SER A 157 -28.30 -16.39 15.73
CA SER A 157 -27.36 -17.45 16.20
C SER A 157 -27.92 -18.87 16.51
N SER A 158 -27.04 -19.87 16.73
CA SER A 158 -27.30 -21.32 17.01
C SER A 158 -26.30 -21.98 18.03
N GLU A 159 -26.55 -23.24 18.43
CA GLU A 159 -25.84 -24.09 19.45
C GLU A 159 -25.07 -25.33 18.87
N ASN A 160 -24.24 -25.98 19.72
CA ASN A 160 -23.08 -26.90 19.48
C ASN A 160 -23.35 -28.41 19.23
N ASP A 161 -22.38 -29.15 18.63
CA ASP A 161 -21.86 -30.45 19.17
C ASP A 161 -20.54 -31.05 18.55
N GLY A 162 -19.83 -31.87 19.35
CA GLY A 162 -19.02 -33.10 19.06
C GLY A 162 -17.78 -33.15 18.11
N VAL A 163 -16.73 -33.92 18.47
CA VAL A 163 -15.49 -34.19 17.68
C VAL A 163 -15.28 -35.70 17.43
N GLU A 164 -15.17 -36.15 16.17
CA GLU A 164 -14.74 -37.50 15.73
C GLU A 164 -13.71 -37.44 14.57
N ASP A 165 -13.07 -38.56 14.23
CA ASP A 165 -11.77 -38.73 13.54
C ASP A 165 -11.77 -38.52 12.00
N ALA A 166 -10.80 -37.79 11.45
CA ALA A 166 -10.86 -37.15 10.12
C ALA A 166 -10.93 -38.10 8.91
N SER A 167 -10.31 -39.28 8.99
CA SER A 167 -10.18 -40.23 7.88
C SER A 167 -11.45 -41.02 7.56
N GLU A 168 -12.42 -41.06 8.49
CA GLU A 168 -13.68 -41.79 8.30
C GLU A 168 -14.73 -40.96 7.52
N PHE A 169 -14.47 -39.66 7.31
CA PHE A 169 -15.42 -38.72 6.70
C PHE A 169 -15.33 -38.57 5.18
N LEU A 170 -14.28 -39.06 4.53
CA LEU A 170 -14.13 -39.02 3.07
C LEU A 170 -14.87 -40.16 2.36
N LYS A 171 -16.07 -40.51 2.85
CA LYS A 171 -16.98 -41.46 2.21
C LYS A 171 -18.33 -40.80 1.98
N LEU A 172 -18.76 -40.75 0.73
CA LEU A 172 -20.06 -40.22 0.33
C LEU A 172 -20.85 -41.36 -0.30
N ASN A 173 -21.99 -41.73 0.32
CA ASN A 173 -22.79 -42.90 -0.07
C ASN A 173 -21.98 -44.22 -0.12
N GLY A 174 -21.01 -44.38 0.80
CA GLY A 174 -20.15 -45.57 0.86
C GLY A 174 -18.98 -45.59 -0.13
N HIS A 175 -18.86 -44.58 -1.00
CA HIS A 175 -17.75 -44.46 -1.95
C HIS A 175 -16.70 -43.47 -1.44
N PRO A 176 -15.40 -43.77 -1.62
CA PRO A 176 -14.34 -42.83 -1.30
C PRO A 176 -14.46 -41.59 -2.19
N VAL A 177 -14.36 -40.42 -1.59
CA VAL A 177 -14.32 -39.13 -2.30
C VAL A 177 -13.01 -38.42 -2.05
N THR A 178 -12.62 -37.57 -2.99
CA THR A 178 -11.48 -36.65 -2.79
C THR A 178 -11.83 -35.56 -1.78
N GLU A 179 -10.81 -34.94 -1.20
CA GLU A 179 -10.97 -33.80 -0.27
C GLU A 179 -11.74 -32.65 -0.94
N ASP A 180 -11.48 -32.37 -2.22
CA ASP A 180 -12.16 -31.32 -2.96
C ASP A 180 -13.63 -31.66 -3.24
N GLU A 181 -13.95 -32.92 -3.56
CA GLU A 181 -15.33 -33.38 -3.69
C GLU A 181 -16.08 -33.32 -2.36
N TYR A 182 -15.40 -33.63 -1.26
CA TYR A 182 -15.95 -33.48 0.09
C TYR A 182 -16.35 -32.02 0.37
N LEU A 183 -15.46 -31.07 0.08
CA LEU A 183 -15.74 -29.63 0.22
C LEU A 183 -16.89 -29.17 -0.70
N GLU A 184 -16.84 -29.50 -1.98
CA GLU A 184 -17.89 -29.09 -2.92
C GLU A 184 -19.24 -29.71 -2.57
N ASN A 185 -19.26 -30.92 -1.98
CA ASN A 185 -20.47 -31.51 -1.45
C ASN A 185 -21.00 -30.77 -0.22
N ALA A 186 -20.13 -30.39 0.72
CA ALA A 186 -20.52 -29.63 1.92
C ALA A 186 -21.12 -28.25 1.58
N LEU A 187 -20.67 -27.65 0.46
CA LEU A 187 -21.14 -26.37 -0.05
C LEU A 187 -22.36 -26.46 -0.98
N LYS A 188 -22.86 -27.66 -1.32
CA LYS A 188 -24.07 -27.79 -2.13
C LYS A 188 -25.27 -27.18 -1.39
N PRO A 189 -26.11 -26.38 -2.07
CA PRO A 189 -27.36 -25.90 -1.49
C PRO A 189 -28.25 -27.07 -1.10
N ILE A 190 -28.89 -26.98 0.06
CA ILE A 190 -29.86 -27.96 0.52
C ILE A 190 -31.16 -27.76 -0.27
N PRO A 191 -31.62 -28.74 -1.08
CA PRO A 191 -32.81 -28.60 -1.92
C PRO A 191 -34.11 -28.76 -1.11
N GLY A 192 -35.19 -28.12 -1.58
CA GLY A 192 -36.56 -28.52 -1.22
C GLY A 192 -37.18 -27.91 0.05
N THR A 193 -36.60 -26.86 0.64
CA THR A 193 -37.19 -26.21 1.82
C THR A 193 -37.30 -24.70 1.64
N HIS A 194 -38.53 -24.20 1.44
CA HIS A 194 -38.87 -22.77 1.56
C HIS A 194 -38.90 -22.29 3.03
N THR A 195 -38.25 -23.02 3.95
CA THR A 195 -38.20 -22.66 5.37
C THR A 195 -37.11 -21.63 5.61
N HIS A 196 -37.37 -20.69 6.51
CA HIS A 196 -36.42 -19.65 6.92
C HIS A 196 -35.06 -20.25 7.37
N LEU A 197 -35.08 -21.41 8.02
CA LEU A 197 -33.87 -22.12 8.47
C LEU A 197 -33.01 -22.64 7.30
N ALA A 198 -33.63 -23.14 6.23
CA ALA A 198 -32.90 -23.58 5.05
C ALA A 198 -32.29 -22.39 4.28
N GLN A 199 -32.98 -21.25 4.27
CA GLN A 199 -32.45 -20.01 3.69
C GLN A 199 -31.21 -19.50 4.46
N ILE A 200 -31.27 -19.46 5.80
CA ILE A 200 -30.12 -19.10 6.64
C ILE A 200 -28.95 -20.07 6.42
N SER A 201 -29.23 -21.37 6.36
CA SER A 201 -28.19 -22.39 6.15
C SER A 201 -27.52 -22.29 4.77
N ASN A 202 -28.28 -21.97 3.72
CA ASN A 202 -27.76 -21.88 2.35
C ASN A 202 -26.96 -20.59 2.10
N LEU A 203 -27.18 -19.53 2.87
CA LEU A 203 -26.57 -18.23 2.64
C LEU A 203 -25.02 -18.24 2.74
N PRO A 204 -24.38 -18.80 3.80
CA PRO A 204 -22.93 -18.96 3.83
C PRO A 204 -22.39 -19.80 2.66
N ARG A 205 -23.13 -20.84 2.25
CA ARG A 205 -22.73 -21.72 1.14
C ARG A 205 -22.72 -20.98 -0.19
N GLU A 206 -23.74 -20.18 -0.46
CA GLU A 206 -23.79 -19.32 -1.65
C GLU A 206 -22.65 -18.29 -1.65
N TYR A 207 -22.42 -17.61 -0.54
CA TYR A 207 -21.38 -16.59 -0.46
C TYR A 207 -19.97 -17.17 -0.62
N ILE A 208 -19.66 -18.30 0.02
CA ILE A 208 -18.37 -18.98 -0.17
C ILE A 208 -18.19 -19.34 -1.64
N ARG A 209 -19.24 -19.87 -2.29
CA ARG A 209 -19.19 -20.26 -3.71
C ARG A 209 -19.03 -19.07 -4.65
N HIS A 210 -19.67 -17.95 -4.32
CA HIS A 210 -19.66 -16.73 -5.12
C HIS A 210 -18.36 -15.94 -4.98
N PHE A 211 -17.93 -15.65 -3.74
CA PHE A 211 -16.75 -14.82 -3.48
C PHE A 211 -15.43 -15.55 -3.65
N PHE A 212 -15.41 -16.88 -3.49
CA PHE A 212 -14.20 -17.69 -3.63
C PHE A 212 -14.40 -18.72 -4.74
N PRO A 213 -14.35 -18.35 -6.03
CA PRO A 213 -14.64 -19.27 -7.13
C PRO A 213 -13.63 -20.43 -7.25
N LYS A 214 -12.39 -20.22 -6.76
CA LYS A 214 -11.37 -21.26 -6.66
C LYS A 214 -11.25 -21.67 -5.20
N ARG A 215 -11.46 -22.96 -4.93
CA ARG A 215 -11.43 -23.54 -3.59
C ARG A 215 -10.62 -24.84 -3.63
N LYS A 216 -9.97 -25.15 -2.52
CA LYS A 216 -9.17 -26.35 -2.34
C LYS A 216 -9.38 -26.83 -0.90
N CYS A 217 -9.53 -28.13 -0.72
CA CYS A 217 -9.62 -28.74 0.60
C CYS A 217 -8.34 -29.54 0.90
N PHE A 218 -7.95 -29.54 2.17
CA PHE A 218 -6.91 -30.41 2.73
C PHE A 218 -7.46 -30.98 4.02
N VAL A 219 -7.31 -32.29 4.21
CA VAL A 219 -7.62 -32.96 5.47
C VAL A 219 -6.31 -33.28 6.17
N PHE A 220 -6.30 -33.09 7.49
CA PHE A 220 -5.15 -33.37 8.33
C PHE A 220 -5.51 -34.40 9.38
N ASP A 221 -4.75 -35.48 9.41
CA ASP A 221 -4.80 -36.44 10.51
C ASP A 221 -4.17 -35.84 11.78
N ARG A 222 -4.41 -36.50 12.90
CA ARG A 222 -3.88 -36.04 14.17
C ARG A 222 -2.34 -36.09 14.13
N PRO A 223 -1.63 -34.97 14.45
CA PRO A 223 -0.17 -34.94 14.35
C PRO A 223 0.54 -35.95 15.25
N ILE A 224 -0.01 -36.17 16.45
CA ILE A 224 0.50 -37.11 17.44
C ILE A 224 -0.62 -37.56 18.39
N ASN A 225 -0.63 -38.86 18.71
CA ASN A 225 -1.62 -39.45 19.62
C ASN A 225 -1.37 -39.09 21.08
N ASN A 226 -0.11 -38.85 21.46
CA ASN A 226 0.25 -38.49 22.83
C ASN A 226 -0.15 -37.05 23.16
N LYS A 227 -1.14 -36.89 24.04
CA LYS A 227 -1.68 -35.57 24.45
C LYS A 227 -0.63 -34.62 25.04
N LYS A 228 0.37 -35.13 25.77
CA LYS A 228 1.42 -34.30 26.38
C LYS A 228 2.36 -33.74 25.31
N LEU A 229 2.76 -34.58 24.36
CA LEU A 229 3.60 -34.16 23.24
C LEU A 229 2.85 -33.23 22.28
N LEU A 230 1.55 -33.46 22.06
CA LEU A 230 0.70 -32.57 21.27
C LEU A 230 0.64 -31.15 21.86
N ALA A 231 0.61 -31.03 23.19
CA ALA A 231 0.62 -29.73 23.87
C ALA A 231 1.96 -28.98 23.73
N SER A 232 3.04 -29.70 23.43
CA SER A 232 4.39 -29.16 23.22
C SER A 232 4.90 -29.47 21.81
N ILE A 233 4.01 -29.45 20.81
CA ILE A 233 4.30 -29.91 19.44
C ILE A 233 5.45 -29.14 18.77
N GLU A 234 5.71 -27.90 19.18
CA GLU A 234 6.87 -27.12 18.72
C GLU A 234 8.22 -27.80 19.05
N ASN A 235 8.28 -28.53 20.16
CA ASN A 235 9.48 -29.22 20.63
C ASN A 235 9.55 -30.68 20.15
N VAL A 236 8.54 -31.15 19.43
CA VAL A 236 8.47 -32.51 18.90
C VAL A 236 9.25 -32.57 17.60
N SER A 237 10.15 -33.54 17.48
CA SER A 237 10.92 -33.74 16.26
C SER A 237 10.04 -34.29 15.14
N GLU A 238 10.39 -33.97 13.90
CA GLU A 238 9.54 -34.29 12.74
C GLU A 238 9.34 -35.81 12.55
N ASP A 239 10.34 -36.62 12.91
CA ASP A 239 10.29 -38.10 12.89
C ASP A 239 9.29 -38.70 13.89
N GLN A 240 8.86 -37.94 14.90
CA GLN A 240 7.87 -38.37 15.90
C GLN A 240 6.43 -38.06 15.50
N LEU A 241 6.23 -37.26 14.44
CA LEU A 241 4.91 -36.94 13.93
C LEU A 241 4.37 -38.09 13.09
N ASP A 242 3.05 -38.20 13.03
CA ASP A 242 2.39 -39.16 12.16
C ASP A 242 2.86 -38.98 10.69
N PRO A 243 3.28 -40.06 9.98
CA PRO A 243 3.79 -39.95 8.62
C PRO A 243 2.76 -39.40 7.61
N GLU A 244 1.48 -39.70 7.78
CA GLU A 244 0.43 -39.20 6.89
C GLU A 244 0.21 -37.70 7.13
N PHE A 245 0.21 -37.26 8.40
CA PHE A 245 0.16 -35.85 8.74
C PHE A 245 1.35 -35.05 8.17
N GLN A 246 2.56 -35.62 8.19
CA GLN A 246 3.73 -35.00 7.57
C GLN A 246 3.54 -34.83 6.06
N GLU A 247 3.03 -35.86 5.39
CA GLU A 247 2.78 -35.84 3.94
C GLU A 247 1.68 -34.86 3.56
N GLN A 248 0.57 -34.82 4.32
CA GLN A 248 -0.50 -33.84 4.18
C GLN A 248 0.02 -32.40 4.35
N THR A 249 0.86 -32.16 5.36
CA THR A 249 1.52 -30.86 5.60
C THR A 249 2.40 -30.44 4.42
N LYS A 250 3.18 -31.36 3.86
CA LYS A 250 4.03 -31.10 2.68
C LYS A 250 3.18 -30.80 1.44
N LYS A 251 2.12 -31.56 1.20
CA LYS A 251 1.15 -31.33 0.10
C LYS A 251 0.51 -29.95 0.22
N PHE A 252 0.06 -29.58 1.41
CA PHE A 252 -0.50 -28.26 1.69
C PHE A 252 0.51 -27.14 1.39
N CYS A 253 1.72 -27.21 1.95
CA CYS A 253 2.75 -26.18 1.75
C CYS A 253 3.13 -26.05 0.27
N SER A 254 3.36 -27.18 -0.41
CA SER A 254 3.66 -27.23 -1.85
C SER A 254 2.56 -26.59 -2.69
N TYR A 255 1.29 -26.89 -2.38
CA TYR A 255 0.16 -26.28 -3.05
C TYR A 255 0.14 -24.76 -2.86
N VAL A 256 0.33 -24.27 -1.63
CA VAL A 256 0.36 -22.83 -1.33
C VAL A 256 1.49 -22.15 -2.11
N PHE A 257 2.73 -22.66 -2.06
CA PHE A 257 3.86 -22.05 -2.78
C PHE A 257 3.68 -22.03 -4.30
N THR A 258 3.00 -23.05 -4.85
CA THR A 258 2.76 -23.17 -6.29
C THR A 258 1.60 -22.30 -6.76
N ASN A 259 0.50 -22.25 -6.00
CA ASN A 259 -0.77 -21.68 -6.45
C ASN A 259 -1.05 -20.28 -5.90
N ALA A 260 -0.44 -19.88 -4.78
CA ALA A 260 -0.61 -18.54 -4.24
C ALA A 260 -0.02 -17.52 -5.22
N ARG A 261 -0.87 -16.61 -5.68
CA ARG A 261 -0.49 -15.57 -6.64
C ARG A 261 0.11 -14.38 -5.93
N THR A 262 0.90 -13.61 -6.65
CA THR A 262 1.31 -12.27 -6.22
C THR A 262 0.06 -11.45 -5.90
N LYS A 263 0.07 -10.72 -4.79
CA LYS A 263 -1.06 -9.90 -4.38
C LYS A 263 -1.20 -8.75 -5.38
N THR A 264 -2.39 -8.61 -5.94
CA THR A 264 -2.73 -7.52 -6.86
C THR A 264 -3.98 -6.79 -6.40
N LEU A 265 -4.06 -5.50 -6.71
CA LEU A 265 -5.29 -4.73 -6.63
C LEU A 265 -6.04 -4.82 -7.97
N ARG A 266 -7.13 -4.04 -8.14
CA ARG A 266 -7.77 -3.89 -9.44
C ARG A 266 -6.76 -3.40 -10.50
N ASP A 267 -7.05 -3.72 -11.74
CA ASP A 267 -6.23 -3.35 -12.91
C ASP A 267 -4.81 -3.94 -12.92
N GLY A 268 -4.57 -4.99 -12.13
CA GLY A 268 -3.30 -5.74 -12.14
C GLY A 268 -2.17 -5.05 -11.37
N ILE A 269 -2.46 -4.01 -10.60
CA ILE A 269 -1.47 -3.29 -9.79
C ILE A 269 -0.87 -4.25 -8.77
N THR A 270 0.43 -4.54 -8.93
CA THR A 270 1.16 -5.44 -8.05
C THR A 270 1.40 -4.79 -6.69
N VAL A 271 1.11 -5.51 -5.61
CA VAL A 271 1.33 -5.03 -4.25
C VAL A 271 2.75 -5.40 -3.82
N THR A 272 3.50 -4.39 -3.39
CA THR A 272 4.81 -4.51 -2.72
C THR A 272 4.62 -4.41 -1.20
N GLY A 273 5.68 -4.55 -0.41
CA GLY A 273 5.60 -4.38 1.04
C GLY A 273 5.08 -3.01 1.45
N ASN A 274 5.62 -1.93 0.85
CA ASN A 274 5.16 -0.56 1.13
C ASN A 274 3.65 -0.42 0.86
N ARG A 275 3.18 -0.86 -0.33
CA ARG A 275 1.76 -0.84 -0.68
C ARG A 275 0.91 -1.64 0.31
N LEU A 276 1.39 -2.82 0.74
CA LEU A 276 0.69 -3.62 1.75
C LEU A 276 0.57 -2.86 3.09
N GLY A 277 1.63 -2.16 3.51
CA GLY A 277 1.60 -1.30 4.69
C GLY A 277 0.55 -0.19 4.59
N THR A 278 0.47 0.49 3.46
CA THR A 278 -0.57 1.52 3.23
C THR A 278 -1.98 0.93 3.22
N LEU A 279 -2.18 -0.26 2.65
CA LEU A 279 -3.47 -0.96 2.70
C LEU A 279 -3.89 -1.25 4.15
N VAL A 280 -2.96 -1.76 4.97
CA VAL A 280 -3.20 -2.05 6.39
C VAL A 280 -3.65 -0.79 7.13
N VAL A 281 -2.92 0.31 6.99
CA VAL A 281 -3.28 1.60 7.60
C VAL A 281 -4.65 2.07 7.12
N THR A 282 -4.87 2.10 5.82
CA THR A 282 -6.13 2.56 5.23
C THR A 282 -7.33 1.76 5.73
N TYR A 283 -7.23 0.44 5.79
CA TYR A 283 -8.31 -0.40 6.25
C TYR A 283 -8.58 -0.27 7.75
N VAL A 284 -7.53 -0.22 8.58
CA VAL A 284 -7.69 -0.05 10.02
C VAL A 284 -8.26 1.32 10.37
N ASP A 285 -7.79 2.39 9.73
CA ASP A 285 -8.32 3.74 9.94
C ASP A 285 -9.80 3.86 9.51
N THR A 286 -10.16 3.19 8.40
CA THR A 286 -11.55 3.11 7.95
C THR A 286 -12.44 2.42 8.98
N ILE A 287 -11.99 1.27 9.51
CA ILE A 287 -12.73 0.51 10.54
C ILE A 287 -12.89 1.36 11.81
N ASN A 288 -11.81 1.97 12.28
CA ASN A 288 -11.81 2.77 13.51
C ASN A 288 -12.67 4.03 13.39
N SER A 289 -12.85 4.56 12.17
CA SER A 289 -13.74 5.69 11.86
C SER A 289 -15.21 5.27 11.72
N GLY A 290 -15.54 3.99 11.89
CA GLY A 290 -16.89 3.44 11.73
C GLY A 290 -17.27 3.15 10.27
N GLY A 291 -16.31 3.25 9.34
CA GLY A 291 -16.50 2.91 7.93
C GLY A 291 -16.29 1.42 7.65
N VAL A 292 -16.60 1.02 6.42
CA VAL A 292 -16.37 -0.35 5.93
C VAL A 292 -15.18 -0.33 4.95
N PRO A 293 -14.11 -1.09 5.20
CA PRO A 293 -12.97 -1.16 4.30
C PRO A 293 -13.39 -1.78 2.96
N CYS A 294 -13.08 -1.11 1.86
CA CYS A 294 -13.35 -1.63 0.52
C CYS A 294 -12.11 -1.50 -0.37
N LEU A 295 -12.01 -2.39 -1.37
CA LEU A 295 -10.85 -2.43 -2.25
C LEU A 295 -10.71 -1.13 -3.07
N GLU A 296 -11.83 -0.52 -3.44
CA GLU A 296 -11.85 0.67 -4.29
C GLU A 296 -11.35 1.92 -3.59
N SER A 297 -11.75 2.14 -2.33
CA SER A 297 -11.25 3.27 -1.53
C SER A 297 -9.74 3.14 -1.31
N ALA A 298 -9.26 1.93 -1.01
CA ALA A 298 -7.84 1.69 -0.78
C ALA A 298 -6.97 1.92 -2.02
N VAL A 299 -7.45 1.56 -3.21
CA VAL A 299 -6.76 1.88 -4.48
C VAL A 299 -6.67 3.40 -4.67
N THR A 300 -7.75 4.14 -4.37
CA THR A 300 -7.76 5.61 -4.52
C THR A 300 -6.82 6.28 -3.52
N THR A 301 -6.79 5.84 -2.26
CA THR A 301 -5.85 6.34 -1.25
C THR A 301 -4.39 6.07 -1.64
N LEU A 302 -4.10 4.85 -2.11
CA LEU A 302 -2.76 4.52 -2.62
C LEU A 302 -2.37 5.42 -3.81
N ALA A 303 -3.28 5.62 -4.77
CA ALA A 303 -3.02 6.47 -5.93
C ALA A 303 -2.73 7.91 -5.51
N GLN A 304 -3.48 8.45 -4.55
CA GLN A 304 -3.23 9.79 -4.03
C GLN A 304 -1.85 9.92 -3.38
N LEU A 305 -1.44 8.96 -2.55
CA LEU A 305 -0.15 8.98 -1.86
C LEU A 305 1.02 8.82 -2.85
N GLU A 306 0.97 7.81 -3.71
CA GLU A 306 2.04 7.54 -4.67
C GLU A 306 2.15 8.64 -5.73
N ASN A 307 1.03 9.13 -6.26
CA ASN A 307 1.07 10.21 -7.25
C ASN A 307 1.56 11.52 -6.63
N SER A 308 1.23 11.80 -5.36
CA SER A 308 1.79 12.97 -4.65
C SER A 308 3.31 12.86 -4.50
N ALA A 309 3.80 11.68 -4.10
CA ALA A 309 5.23 11.42 -3.99
C ALA A 309 5.93 11.46 -5.37
N ALA A 310 5.27 10.96 -6.42
CA ALA A 310 5.77 11.00 -7.79
C ALA A 310 5.88 12.43 -8.31
N VAL A 311 4.90 13.31 -8.02
CA VAL A 311 4.98 14.73 -8.35
C VAL A 311 6.19 15.37 -7.66
N GLN A 312 6.39 15.10 -6.37
CA GLN A 312 7.53 15.65 -5.63
C GLN A 312 8.86 15.17 -6.22
N LYS A 313 9.00 13.86 -6.45
CA LYS A 313 10.21 13.25 -7.04
C LYS A 313 10.51 13.82 -8.43
N ALA A 314 9.50 13.99 -9.28
CA ALA A 314 9.64 14.59 -10.60
C ALA A 314 10.03 16.08 -10.50
N ALA A 315 9.41 16.83 -9.59
CA ALA A 315 9.75 18.24 -9.36
C ALA A 315 11.19 18.44 -8.85
N ASP A 316 11.65 17.55 -7.96
CA ASP A 316 13.02 17.56 -7.45
C ASP A 316 14.01 17.22 -8.56
N HIS A 317 13.74 16.16 -9.34
CA HIS A 317 14.57 15.78 -10.48
C HIS A 317 14.65 16.92 -11.52
N TYR A 318 13.52 17.54 -11.85
CA TYR A 318 13.48 18.70 -12.73
C TYR A 318 14.35 19.85 -12.18
N SER A 319 14.21 20.16 -10.89
CA SER A 319 14.93 21.27 -10.25
C SER A 319 16.44 21.03 -10.23
N GLU A 320 16.86 19.79 -9.95
CA GLU A 320 18.25 19.37 -9.98
C GLU A 320 18.84 19.47 -11.39
N GLN A 321 18.16 18.90 -12.40
CA GLN A 321 18.65 18.94 -13.78
C GLN A 321 18.71 20.36 -14.32
N MET A 322 17.74 21.21 -13.98
CA MET A 322 17.79 22.63 -14.31
C MET A 322 18.98 23.31 -13.63
N ALA A 323 19.27 23.03 -12.36
CA ALA A 323 20.41 23.63 -11.66
C ALA A 323 21.77 23.18 -12.22
N GLN A 324 21.89 21.92 -12.64
CA GLN A 324 23.14 21.37 -13.19
C GLN A 324 23.41 21.85 -14.62
N ARG A 325 22.37 21.92 -15.46
CA ARG A 325 22.49 22.24 -16.89
C ARG A 325 22.40 23.73 -17.18
N LEU A 326 21.88 24.53 -16.26
CA LEU A 326 21.63 25.95 -16.47
C LEU A 326 22.52 26.80 -15.56
N SER A 327 23.60 27.35 -16.12
CA SER A 327 24.30 28.49 -15.50
C SER A 327 23.57 29.78 -15.89
N LEU A 328 22.94 30.44 -14.91
CA LEU A 328 22.34 31.75 -15.15
C LEU A 328 23.42 32.85 -15.07
N PRO A 329 23.42 33.83 -15.99
CA PRO A 329 22.53 33.97 -17.14
C PRO A 329 22.92 33.04 -18.31
N THR A 330 21.93 32.50 -19.03
CA THR A 330 22.18 31.81 -20.30
C THR A 330 22.39 32.81 -21.44
N ASP A 331 23.08 32.41 -22.51
CA ASP A 331 23.34 33.30 -23.64
C ASP A 331 22.07 33.60 -24.44
N THR A 332 21.10 32.66 -24.45
CA THR A 332 19.81 32.87 -25.11
C THR A 332 18.61 32.28 -24.37
N LEU A 333 17.40 32.79 -24.65
CA LEU A 333 16.14 32.17 -24.23
C LEU A 333 15.90 30.81 -24.88
N GLN A 334 16.42 30.62 -26.11
CA GLN A 334 16.24 29.37 -26.84
C GLN A 334 16.94 28.23 -26.10
N GLU A 335 18.17 28.48 -25.62
CA GLU A 335 18.92 27.60 -24.74
C GLU A 335 18.15 27.30 -23.44
N LEU A 336 17.58 28.32 -22.79
CA LEU A 336 16.71 28.11 -21.62
C LEU A 336 15.49 27.22 -21.93
N LEU A 337 14.84 27.42 -23.08
CA LEU A 337 13.67 26.64 -23.50
C LEU A 337 14.03 25.20 -23.87
N GLU A 338 15.19 24.98 -24.50
CA GLU A 338 15.69 23.65 -24.86
C GLU A 338 16.07 22.85 -23.61
N VAL A 339 16.81 23.46 -22.69
CA VAL A 339 17.14 22.85 -21.39
C VAL A 339 15.86 22.55 -20.61
N HIS A 340 14.92 23.51 -20.55
CA HIS A 340 13.64 23.32 -19.89
C HIS A 340 12.85 22.14 -20.47
N ALA A 341 12.69 22.07 -21.79
CA ALA A 341 11.96 21.01 -22.46
C ALA A 341 12.61 19.63 -22.28
N ALA A 342 13.95 19.58 -22.20
CA ALA A 342 14.67 18.34 -21.88
C ALA A 342 14.41 17.91 -20.43
N CYS A 343 14.57 18.82 -19.47
CA CYS A 343 14.32 18.55 -18.04
C CYS A 343 12.86 18.16 -17.79
N GLU A 344 11.90 18.82 -18.43
CA GLU A 344 10.47 18.51 -18.35
C GLU A 344 10.18 17.09 -18.84
N ARG A 345 10.78 16.69 -19.97
CA ARG A 345 10.60 15.35 -20.52
C ARG A 345 11.18 14.27 -19.61
N GLU A 346 12.36 14.49 -19.05
CA GLU A 346 12.99 13.57 -18.10
C GLU A 346 12.18 13.45 -16.81
N ALA A 347 11.75 14.57 -16.24
CA ALA A 347 10.93 14.58 -15.04
C ALA A 347 9.53 13.99 -15.27
N LEU A 348 8.93 14.19 -16.44
CA LEU A 348 7.70 13.50 -16.82
C LEU A 348 7.91 11.98 -16.91
N ALA A 349 9.03 11.50 -17.45
CA ALA A 349 9.34 10.08 -17.45
C ALA A 349 9.45 9.51 -16.03
N VAL A 350 10.12 10.23 -15.12
CA VAL A 350 10.20 9.87 -13.68
C VAL A 350 8.80 9.82 -13.04
N PHE A 351 7.93 10.79 -13.34
CA PHE A 351 6.55 10.79 -12.88
C PHE A 351 5.78 9.57 -13.40
N MET A 352 5.87 9.29 -14.70
CA MET A 352 5.16 8.16 -15.33
C MET A 352 5.62 6.80 -14.80
N GLU A 353 6.89 6.67 -14.42
CA GLU A 353 7.43 5.45 -13.80
C GLU A 353 6.91 5.24 -12.36
N CYS A 354 6.66 6.33 -11.63
CA CYS A 354 6.32 6.29 -10.21
C CYS A 354 4.84 6.55 -9.89
N SER A 355 4.03 6.87 -10.89
CA SER A 355 2.60 7.19 -10.72
C SER A 355 1.71 6.05 -11.24
N PHE A 356 0.49 6.00 -10.73
CA PHE A 356 -0.54 5.09 -11.23
C PHE A 356 -1.94 5.67 -10.99
N LYS A 357 -2.90 5.31 -11.85
CA LYS A 357 -4.32 5.70 -11.73
C LYS A 357 -4.55 7.22 -11.56
N ASP A 358 -3.83 8.04 -12.34
CA ASP A 358 -4.11 9.48 -12.49
C ASP A 358 -5.07 9.73 -13.66
N ASP A 359 -6.23 9.08 -13.64
CA ASP A 359 -7.18 9.06 -14.78
C ASP A 359 -7.71 10.46 -15.13
N THR A 360 -7.77 11.36 -14.14
CA THR A 360 -8.20 12.76 -14.30
C THR A 360 -7.05 13.72 -14.64
N GLN A 361 -5.82 13.21 -14.75
CA GLN A 361 -4.60 13.99 -14.97
C GLN A 361 -4.45 15.15 -13.97
N GLU A 362 -4.90 14.97 -12.73
CA GLU A 362 -4.84 16.01 -11.71
C GLU A 362 -3.38 16.22 -11.26
N PHE A 363 -2.64 15.12 -11.07
CA PHE A 363 -1.25 15.18 -10.62
C PHE A 363 -0.33 15.65 -11.72
N GLN A 364 -0.57 15.22 -12.97
CA GLN A 364 0.14 15.77 -14.13
C GLN A 364 -0.06 17.29 -14.27
N ARG A 365 -1.28 17.80 -14.08
CA ARG A 365 -1.53 19.26 -14.08
C ARG A 365 -0.82 19.99 -12.94
N LYS A 366 -0.72 19.39 -11.74
CA LYS A 366 0.07 19.97 -10.63
C LYS A 366 1.54 20.11 -11.02
N LEU A 367 2.09 19.12 -11.73
CA LEU A 367 3.47 19.11 -12.20
C LEU A 367 3.71 20.22 -13.26
N GLU A 368 2.78 20.39 -14.21
CA GLU A 368 2.84 21.49 -15.20
C GLU A 368 2.87 22.87 -14.53
N VAL A 369 2.05 23.08 -13.48
CA VAL A 369 2.04 24.34 -12.71
C VAL A 369 3.40 24.60 -12.05
N ILE A 370 4.05 23.57 -11.53
CA ILE A 370 5.41 23.65 -10.95
C ILE A 370 6.41 24.08 -12.04
N TYR A 371 6.40 23.43 -13.19
CA TYR A 371 7.29 23.74 -14.32
C TYR A 371 7.13 25.18 -14.82
N GLN A 372 5.88 25.64 -14.97
CA GLN A 372 5.58 27.02 -15.35
C GLN A 372 6.12 28.03 -14.32
N SER A 373 5.93 27.76 -13.02
CA SER A 373 6.45 28.61 -11.93
C SER A 373 7.97 28.73 -11.98
N PHE A 374 8.68 27.61 -12.19
CA PHE A 374 10.14 27.62 -12.33
C PHE A 374 10.60 28.41 -13.55
N ARG A 375 10.00 28.18 -14.71
CA ARG A 375 10.32 28.91 -15.95
C ARG A 375 10.12 30.42 -15.78
N GLN A 376 9.03 30.83 -15.13
CA GLN A 376 8.78 32.24 -14.83
C GLN A 376 9.84 32.82 -13.90
N LYS A 377 10.20 32.13 -12.82
CA LYS A 377 11.25 32.56 -11.88
C LYS A 377 12.62 32.69 -12.57
N ALA A 378 12.99 31.73 -13.41
CA ALA A 378 14.24 31.76 -14.18
C ALA A 378 14.26 32.95 -15.15
N SER A 379 13.17 33.20 -15.89
CA SER A 379 13.05 34.35 -16.78
C SER A 379 13.12 35.68 -16.02
N VAL A 380 12.49 35.78 -14.84
CA VAL A 380 12.57 36.98 -13.99
C VAL A 380 13.99 37.25 -13.51
N LYS A 381 14.73 36.22 -13.07
CA LYS A 381 16.14 36.33 -12.66
C LYS A 381 17.02 36.80 -13.80
N TYR A 382 16.86 36.18 -14.99
CA TYR A 382 17.58 36.57 -16.20
C TYR A 382 17.37 38.06 -16.52
N CYS A 383 16.11 38.49 -16.63
CA CYS A 383 15.79 39.90 -16.92
C CYS A 383 16.30 40.85 -15.85
N GLN A 384 16.31 40.44 -14.57
CA GLN A 384 16.85 41.26 -13.48
C GLN A 384 18.35 41.49 -13.66
N HIS A 385 19.10 40.41 -13.85
CA HIS A 385 20.54 40.45 -13.98
C HIS A 385 20.97 41.30 -15.19
N THR A 386 20.31 41.13 -16.34
CA THR A 386 20.55 41.95 -17.53
C THR A 386 20.27 43.43 -17.27
N LEU A 387 19.15 43.76 -16.61
CA LEU A 387 18.82 45.14 -16.24
C LEU A 387 19.86 45.71 -15.28
N ASP A 388 20.31 44.93 -14.30
CA ASP A 388 21.31 45.37 -13.34
C ASP A 388 22.65 45.67 -13.99
N GLN A 389 23.08 44.83 -14.95
CA GLN A 389 24.28 45.05 -15.75
C GLN A 389 24.18 46.31 -16.60
N LEU A 390 23.11 46.46 -17.38
CA LEU A 390 22.96 47.61 -18.30
C LEU A 390 22.76 48.94 -17.55
N SER A 391 22.04 48.92 -16.42
CA SER A 391 21.79 50.13 -15.63
C SER A 391 22.94 50.53 -14.71
N LYS A 392 24.03 49.74 -14.64
CA LYS A 392 25.19 50.00 -13.77
C LYS A 392 25.80 51.38 -14.04
N ALA A 393 26.13 51.68 -15.29
CA ALA A 393 26.74 52.95 -15.68
C ALA A 393 25.82 54.16 -15.39
N LEU A 394 24.52 54.00 -15.60
CA LEU A 394 23.53 55.02 -15.27
C LEU A 394 23.45 55.26 -13.76
N ARG A 395 23.40 54.20 -12.94
CA ARG A 395 23.40 54.30 -11.47
C ARG A 395 24.66 54.98 -10.94
N GLU A 396 25.83 54.62 -11.47
CA GLU A 396 27.10 55.24 -11.11
C GLU A 396 27.09 56.74 -11.44
N SER A 397 26.59 57.13 -12.63
CA SER A 397 26.48 58.54 -13.04
C SER A 397 25.47 59.34 -12.21
N ILE A 398 24.38 58.72 -11.76
CA ILE A 398 23.45 59.36 -10.80
C ILE A 398 24.15 59.58 -9.46
N SER A 399 24.82 58.55 -8.92
CA SER A 399 25.49 58.62 -7.62
C SER A 399 26.66 59.61 -7.60
N ALA A 400 27.33 59.80 -8.74
CA ALA A 400 28.43 60.76 -8.90
C ALA A 400 27.96 62.21 -9.06
N GLY A 401 26.65 62.47 -9.05
CA GLY A 401 26.11 63.82 -9.18
C GLY A 401 26.13 64.38 -10.61
N THR A 402 26.38 63.55 -11.63
CA THR A 402 26.62 64.00 -13.01
C THR A 402 25.43 64.72 -13.65
N PHE A 403 24.21 64.44 -13.18
CA PHE A 403 22.97 65.01 -13.74
C PHE A 403 22.42 66.22 -12.96
N TYR A 404 23.08 66.68 -11.89
CA TYR A 404 22.59 67.78 -11.05
C TYR A 404 23.06 69.17 -11.51
N ALA A 405 23.79 69.25 -12.62
CA ALA A 405 24.21 70.51 -13.24
C ALA A 405 23.12 71.09 -14.17
N PRO A 406 23.18 72.39 -14.52
CA PRO A 406 22.29 72.97 -15.54
C PRO A 406 22.36 72.20 -16.87
N GLY A 407 21.20 71.75 -17.38
CA GLY A 407 21.11 70.86 -18.54
C GLY A 407 21.20 69.36 -18.23
N GLY A 408 21.44 68.98 -16.98
CA GLY A 408 21.59 67.59 -16.53
C GLY A 408 20.34 66.72 -16.70
N HIS A 409 19.14 67.31 -16.67
CA HIS A 409 17.90 66.61 -16.98
C HIS A 409 17.86 66.08 -18.42
N GLU A 410 18.41 66.81 -19.39
CA GLU A 410 18.46 66.35 -20.78
C GLU A 410 19.50 65.24 -20.97
N LEU A 411 20.64 65.34 -20.27
CA LEU A 411 21.65 64.28 -20.22
C LEU A 411 21.11 62.99 -19.59
N TYR A 412 20.36 63.11 -18.49
CA TYR A 412 19.70 61.97 -17.86
C TYR A 412 18.67 61.31 -18.79
N ARG A 413 17.85 62.12 -19.47
CA ARG A 413 16.86 61.61 -20.44
C ARG A 413 17.52 60.83 -21.57
N ARG A 414 18.59 61.36 -22.16
CA ARG A 414 19.35 60.65 -23.21
C ARG A 414 19.97 59.35 -22.69
N ALA A 415 20.53 59.36 -21.48
CA ALA A 415 21.10 58.15 -20.86
C ALA A 415 20.03 57.09 -20.56
N LYS A 416 18.84 57.50 -20.11
CA LYS A 416 17.67 56.64 -19.90
C LYS A 416 17.17 56.06 -21.24
N GLU A 417 17.07 56.87 -22.29
CA GLU A 417 16.68 56.43 -23.63
C GLU A 417 17.69 55.46 -24.27
N MET A 418 18.99 55.65 -24.01
CA MET A 418 20.03 54.70 -24.41
C MET A 418 19.88 53.38 -23.65
N LEU A 419 19.74 53.41 -22.33
CA LEU A 419 19.48 52.21 -21.52
C LEU A 419 18.23 51.46 -22.01
N GLU A 420 17.14 52.17 -22.32
CA GLU A 420 15.94 51.54 -22.86
C GLU A 420 16.16 50.93 -24.24
N ARG A 421 16.93 51.58 -25.12
CA ARG A 421 17.29 51.04 -26.44
C ARG A 421 18.18 49.82 -26.30
N ASP A 422 19.22 49.89 -25.49
CA ASP A 422 20.15 48.79 -25.25
C ASP A 422 19.42 47.62 -24.63
N TYR A 423 18.60 47.87 -23.60
CA TYR A 423 17.74 46.84 -23.02
C TYR A 423 16.74 46.31 -24.04
N CYS A 424 16.23 47.10 -25.00
CA CYS A 424 15.34 46.64 -26.08
C CYS A 424 16.07 45.81 -27.15
N GLN A 425 17.35 46.07 -27.40
CA GLN A 425 18.20 45.35 -28.35
C GLN A 425 18.75 44.03 -27.79
N VAL A 426 18.75 43.83 -26.46
CA VAL A 426 19.02 42.52 -25.88
C VAL A 426 18.11 41.46 -26.55
N PRO A 427 18.64 40.36 -27.08
CA PRO A 427 17.81 39.31 -27.68
C PRO A 427 16.91 38.64 -26.63
N ARG A 428 15.74 38.17 -27.06
CA ARG A 428 14.96 37.08 -26.41
C ARG A 428 14.67 37.23 -24.89
N LYS A 429 14.08 38.35 -24.44
CA LYS A 429 13.74 38.67 -23.02
C LYS A 429 12.58 37.91 -22.35
N GLY A 430 11.93 36.95 -23.04
CA GLY A 430 10.78 36.22 -22.49
C GLY A 430 9.49 37.07 -22.32
N VAL A 431 8.48 36.49 -21.66
CA VAL A 431 7.07 36.97 -21.69
C VAL A 431 6.82 38.22 -20.81
N LYS A 432 7.66 38.49 -19.79
CA LYS A 432 7.50 39.63 -18.86
C LYS A 432 8.30 40.90 -19.22
N ARG A 433 8.69 41.05 -20.50
CA ARG A 433 9.48 42.19 -21.01
C ARG A 433 8.89 43.55 -20.63
N GLU A 434 7.58 43.73 -20.80
CA GLU A 434 6.92 45.02 -20.56
C GLU A 434 6.76 45.35 -19.08
N GLU A 435 6.48 44.34 -18.25
CA GLU A 435 6.22 44.49 -16.83
C GLU A 435 7.46 45.01 -16.09
N LYS A 436 8.65 44.49 -16.41
CA LYS A 436 9.92 44.98 -15.83
C LYS A 436 10.40 46.29 -16.45
N LYS A 437 10.17 46.52 -17.76
CA LYS A 437 10.47 47.81 -18.37
C LYS A 437 9.74 48.94 -17.64
N LYS A 438 8.44 48.77 -17.36
CA LYS A 438 7.64 49.76 -16.61
C LYS A 438 8.15 49.98 -15.18
N ARG A 439 8.59 48.93 -14.47
CA ARG A 439 9.05 49.04 -13.07
C ARG A 439 10.37 49.78 -12.92
N CYS A 440 11.33 49.59 -13.83
CA CYS A 440 12.60 50.34 -13.82
C CYS A 440 12.46 51.77 -14.37
N VAL A 441 11.56 51.98 -15.32
CA VAL A 441 11.35 53.31 -15.95
C VAL A 441 10.51 54.22 -15.05
N GLY A 442 9.56 53.68 -14.28
CA GLY A 442 8.70 54.44 -13.37
C GLY A 442 9.23 54.62 -11.94
N GLY A 443 10.12 53.73 -11.46
CA GLY A 443 10.63 53.79 -10.08
C GLY A 443 11.59 54.95 -9.76
N ASN A 444 12.00 55.73 -10.78
CA ASN A 444 12.91 56.87 -10.62
C ASN A 444 12.24 58.23 -10.84
N GLU A 445 10.92 58.30 -11.07
CA GLU A 445 10.24 59.60 -11.24
C GLU A 445 10.04 60.34 -9.90
N ASP A 446 9.97 59.62 -8.78
CA ASP A 446 9.82 60.21 -7.43
C ASP A 446 11.10 60.90 -6.93
N GLY A 447 12.26 60.63 -7.51
CA GLY A 447 13.54 61.24 -7.12
C GLY A 447 13.81 62.62 -7.75
N THR A 448 12.96 63.06 -8.68
CA THR A 448 13.17 64.31 -9.44
C THR A 448 12.15 65.40 -9.17
N SER A 449 11.15 65.16 -8.32
CA SER A 449 10.10 66.17 -8.07
C SER A 449 10.35 67.05 -6.83
N SER A 450 11.51 66.94 -6.16
CA SER A 450 11.81 67.75 -4.97
C SER A 450 13.21 68.40 -5.02
N THR A 451 13.54 69.07 -6.12
CA THR A 451 14.49 70.22 -6.13
C THR A 451 14.53 70.83 -7.53
N LEU A 452 13.59 71.74 -7.78
CA LEU A 452 13.71 72.82 -8.75
C LEU A 452 13.34 74.11 -8.03
#